data_AF-A0AA35T1L9-F1
#
_entry.id   AF-A0AA35T1L9-F1
#
_cell.length_a   1.000
_cell.length_b   1.000
_cell.length_c   1.000
_cell.angle_alpha   90.00
_cell.angle_beta   90.00
_cell.angle_gamma   90.00
#
_symmetry.space_group_name_H-M   'P 1'
#
loop_
_entity.id
_entity.type
_entity.pdbx_description
1 polymer ?
#
loop_
_entity_poly.entity_id
_entity_poly.type
_entity_poly.pdbx_seq_one_letter_code
_entity_poly.pdbx_strand_id
1 'polypeptide(L)'
;MLSTAWGVLASAGGTNLQAILDRSASGRLPARVGVVIGNNSRSGALARARLSGIPAFHLSGVTHPRPGALDRAITETLRSHGVDLLVLAGYMKKLGPVTLENYKDRIVNIHPALLPAFGGKGMYGHRVHEAVVRSGVEVSGATVHLVDGEYDTGPVILQRRVRVCARRFARFPRTQGCASMAMVLTETRLDGVPLFARGKVRDVYDLGDRLLIVATDRISAFDCVAPNGIPGKGAILTEMSLFWFEKLAHLVAHHLITASVDEYPSELQAYREQLESRSMLVMKADRVDIECVARGYLAGSGWKDYTETGAVCGVQLPDGLEESGRLDRPIFTPATKAVTGHDENISFEQMCNVVEPGLASRLRDLTLEIYAAARTFAEGKGILIADTKFEFGLRDGEVILIDEILSPDSSRFWDRELYAPGRSQDSFDKQFVRDYLETLDWDKTPPAPELPDEIVEKTLDKYRDVRDRLLG
;
A
#
# COMPACT_ATOMS: atom_id res chain seq x y z
N MET A 1 -8.04 12.53 41.40
CA MET A 1 -6.62 12.73 41.08
C MET A 1 -6.54 13.86 40.06
N LEU A 2 -5.78 14.92 40.34
CA LEU A 2 -5.57 16.00 39.38
C LEU A 2 -4.83 15.41 38.17
N SER A 3 -5.39 15.55 36.96
CA SER A 3 -4.77 15.04 35.73
C SER A 3 -3.57 15.92 35.35
N THR A 4 -2.40 15.31 35.21
CA THR A 4 -1.17 16.01 34.79
C THR A 4 -1.32 16.48 33.33
N ALA A 5 -0.94 17.73 33.05
CA ALA A 5 -1.00 18.28 31.71
C ALA A 5 0.20 17.81 30.87
N TRP A 6 -0.07 17.11 29.77
CA TRP A 6 0.96 16.52 28.91
C TRP A 6 1.10 17.33 27.62
N GLY A 7 2.33 17.61 27.23
CA GLY A 7 2.68 18.08 25.89
C GLY A 7 3.28 16.93 25.11
N VAL A 8 2.85 16.73 23.86
CA VAL A 8 3.33 15.61 23.04
C VAL A 8 4.04 16.13 21.79
N LEU A 9 5.27 15.66 21.57
CA LEU A 9 6.02 15.92 20.34
C LEU A 9 6.06 14.65 19.48
N ALA A 10 5.79 14.77 18.18
CA ALA A 10 5.75 13.63 17.25
C ALA A 10 6.07 14.05 15.80
N SER A 11 6.73 13.17 15.03
CA SER A 11 7.20 13.50 13.67
C SER A 11 6.40 12.87 12.53
N ALA A 12 5.72 11.75 12.77
CA ALA A 12 5.15 10.90 11.72
C ALA A 12 3.64 10.60 11.96
N GLY A 13 3.21 9.34 11.74
CA GLY A 13 1.80 8.93 11.75
C GLY A 13 1.06 9.07 13.09
N GLY A 14 1.77 9.24 14.21
CA GLY A 14 1.16 9.58 15.51
C GLY A 14 0.42 8.45 16.20
N THR A 15 0.76 7.18 15.94
CA THR A 15 0.13 6.01 16.60
C THR A 15 0.35 5.99 18.12
N ASN A 16 1.54 6.38 18.59
CA ASN A 16 1.81 6.57 20.03
C ASN A 16 0.96 7.69 20.64
N LEU A 17 0.75 8.80 19.91
CA LEU A 17 -0.17 9.86 20.34
C LEU A 17 -1.60 9.32 20.46
N GLN A 18 -2.09 8.57 19.46
CA GLN A 18 -3.41 7.95 19.51
C GLN A 18 -3.56 7.06 20.76
N ALA A 19 -2.57 6.21 21.04
CA ALA A 19 -2.60 5.35 22.21
C ALA A 19 -2.66 6.14 23.52
N ILE A 20 -1.95 7.28 23.63
CA ILE A 20 -2.06 8.18 24.78
C ILE A 20 -3.47 8.74 24.90
N LEU A 21 -4.04 9.26 23.80
CA LEU A 21 -5.38 9.84 23.77
C LEU A 21 -6.46 8.83 24.16
N ASP A 22 -6.42 7.61 23.61
CA ASP A 22 -7.40 6.56 23.90
C ASP A 22 -7.33 6.14 25.38
N ARG A 23 -6.13 6.02 25.94
CA ARG A 23 -5.93 5.64 27.34
C ARG A 23 -6.30 6.76 28.31
N SER A 24 -6.05 8.01 27.94
CA SER A 24 -6.54 9.19 28.65
C SER A 24 -8.07 9.25 28.67
N ALA A 25 -8.72 9.10 27.52
CA ALA A 25 -10.17 9.14 27.40
C ALA A 25 -10.86 8.01 28.20
N SER A 26 -10.24 6.83 28.24
CA SER A 26 -10.74 5.69 29.04
C SER A 26 -10.42 5.77 30.54
N GLY A 27 -9.75 6.82 31.01
CA GLY A 27 -9.33 6.97 32.42
C GLY A 27 -8.22 5.99 32.87
N ARG A 28 -7.66 5.20 31.94
CA ARG A 28 -6.58 4.24 32.22
C ARG A 28 -5.20 4.89 32.28
N LEU A 29 -5.09 6.13 31.82
CA LEU A 29 -3.90 6.96 31.94
C LEU A 29 -4.33 8.32 32.52
N PRO A 30 -3.80 8.75 33.68
CA PRO A 30 -4.18 10.01 34.31
C PRO A 30 -3.52 11.22 33.62
N ALA A 31 -3.62 11.30 32.30
CA ALA A 31 -2.98 12.31 31.47
C ALA A 31 -4.03 13.15 30.74
N ARG A 32 -3.83 14.47 30.72
CA ARG A 32 -4.58 15.40 29.87
C ARG A 32 -3.64 15.96 28.82
N VAL A 33 -3.77 15.54 27.56
CA VAL A 33 -2.94 16.07 26.46
C VAL A 33 -3.40 17.50 26.14
N GLY A 34 -2.58 18.48 26.49
CA GLY A 34 -2.89 19.90 26.37
C GLY A 34 -2.43 20.53 25.06
N VAL A 35 -1.38 19.98 24.43
CA VAL A 35 -0.85 20.48 23.15
C VAL A 35 -0.04 19.38 22.45
N VAL A 36 -0.09 19.39 21.11
CA VAL A 36 0.72 18.54 20.25
C VAL A 36 1.59 19.41 19.34
N ILE A 37 2.88 19.12 19.29
CA ILE A 37 3.83 19.81 18.42
C ILE A 37 4.43 18.79 17.45
N GLY A 38 4.35 19.11 16.16
CA GLY A 38 4.96 18.32 15.09
C GLY A 38 6.03 19.12 14.36
N ASN A 39 7.07 18.45 13.87
CA ASN A 39 8.11 19.06 13.03
C ASN A 39 7.86 18.87 11.53
N ASN A 40 6.69 18.35 11.17
CA ASN A 40 6.21 18.19 9.80
C ASN A 40 4.73 18.62 9.76
N SER A 41 4.40 19.63 8.94
CA SER A 41 3.04 20.15 8.78
C SER A 41 2.02 19.09 8.34
N ARG A 42 2.49 18.08 7.59
CA ARG A 42 1.70 16.96 7.07
C ARG A 42 1.72 15.72 7.96
N SER A 43 2.24 15.80 9.19
CA SER A 43 2.31 14.64 10.08
C SER A 43 0.91 14.18 10.52
N GLY A 44 0.66 12.87 10.46
CA GLY A 44 -0.57 12.25 10.95
C GLY A 44 -0.84 12.53 12.44
N ALA A 45 0.22 12.77 13.24
CA ALA A 45 0.08 13.20 14.62
C ALA A 45 -0.66 14.55 14.77
N LEU A 46 -0.36 15.54 13.93
CA LEU A 46 -1.06 16.82 13.96
C LEU A 46 -2.52 16.68 13.48
N ALA A 47 -2.77 15.82 12.49
CA ALA A 47 -4.14 15.52 12.06
C ALA A 47 -4.97 14.88 13.19
N ARG A 48 -4.42 13.87 13.88
CA ARG A 48 -5.06 13.21 15.03
C ARG A 48 -5.36 14.19 16.18
N ALA A 49 -4.42 15.09 16.47
CA ALA A 49 -4.60 16.12 17.50
C ALA A 49 -5.77 17.05 17.16
N ARG A 50 -5.81 17.56 15.91
CA ARG A 50 -6.91 18.44 15.44
C ARG A 50 -8.26 17.75 15.48
N LEU A 51 -8.33 16.49 15.03
CA LEU A 51 -9.56 15.68 15.09
C LEU A 51 -10.06 15.46 16.53
N SER A 52 -9.14 15.46 17.50
CA SER A 52 -9.45 15.31 18.92
C SER A 52 -9.67 16.64 19.64
N GLY A 53 -9.71 17.76 18.91
CA GLY A 53 -9.89 19.10 19.47
C GLY A 53 -8.69 19.63 20.28
N ILE A 54 -7.50 19.05 20.10
CA ILE A 54 -6.29 19.43 20.84
C ILE A 54 -5.48 20.44 20.02
N PRO A 55 -4.99 21.55 20.64
CA PRO A 55 -4.10 22.49 19.99
C PRO A 55 -2.89 21.80 19.34
N ALA A 56 -2.67 22.06 18.05
CA ALA A 56 -1.71 21.34 17.23
C ALA A 56 -0.85 22.31 16.41
N PHE A 57 0.46 22.36 16.68
CA PHE A 57 1.39 23.32 16.09
C PHE A 57 2.48 22.64 15.26
N HIS A 58 2.72 23.16 14.05
CA HIS A 58 3.89 22.79 13.26
C HIS A 58 5.06 23.68 13.63
N LEU A 59 6.04 23.15 14.36
CA LEU A 59 7.28 23.83 14.71
C LEU A 59 8.48 23.01 14.20
N SER A 60 9.16 23.57 13.21
CA SER A 60 10.34 22.96 12.57
C SER A 60 11.41 24.01 12.29
N GLY A 61 12.61 23.54 11.90
CA GLY A 61 13.69 24.43 11.47
C GLY A 61 13.31 25.30 10.26
N VAL A 62 12.32 24.88 9.45
CA VAL A 62 11.80 25.69 8.35
C VAL A 62 10.97 26.86 8.87
N THR A 63 10.09 26.61 9.84
CA THR A 63 9.25 27.68 10.44
C THR A 63 10.04 28.63 11.33
N HIS A 64 11.15 28.17 11.92
CA HIS A 64 11.97 28.93 12.86
C HIS A 64 13.46 28.78 12.50
N PRO A 65 13.92 29.38 11.39
CA PRO A 65 15.24 29.13 10.82
C PRO A 65 16.39 29.76 11.60
N ARG A 66 16.10 30.77 12.45
CA ARG A 66 17.13 31.43 13.27
C ARG A 66 17.66 30.46 14.33
N PRO A 67 19.00 30.40 14.57
CA PRO A 67 19.58 29.57 15.62
C PRO A 67 18.90 29.76 16.98
N GLY A 68 18.51 28.65 17.60
CA GLY A 68 17.80 28.62 18.90
C GLY A 68 16.35 29.13 18.86
N ALA A 69 15.82 29.63 17.74
CA ALA A 69 14.44 30.12 17.67
C ALA A 69 13.43 28.98 17.77
N LEU A 70 13.70 27.83 17.13
CA LEU A 70 12.84 26.65 17.23
C LEU A 70 12.70 26.15 18.68
N ASP A 71 13.82 26.07 19.39
CA ASP A 71 13.85 25.59 20.77
C ASP A 71 13.07 26.50 21.73
N ARG A 72 13.22 27.82 21.57
CA ARG A 72 12.42 28.81 22.29
C ARG A 72 10.93 28.70 21.95
N ALA A 73 10.58 28.56 20.68
CA ALA A 73 9.19 28.44 20.24
C ALA A 73 8.52 27.17 20.79
N ILE A 74 9.23 26.03 20.80
CA ILE A 74 8.76 24.80 21.44
C ILE A 74 8.53 25.04 22.94
N THR A 75 9.52 25.61 23.63
CA THR A 75 9.42 25.89 25.08
C THR A 75 8.25 26.81 25.41
N GLU A 76 8.08 27.89 24.67
CA GLU A 76 7.01 28.87 24.87
C GLU A 76 5.63 28.27 24.60
N THR A 77 5.50 27.47 23.55
CA THR A 77 4.26 26.76 23.22
C THR A 77 3.87 25.78 24.32
N LEU A 78 4.82 25.02 24.86
CA LEU A 78 4.56 24.10 25.96
C LEU A 78 4.15 24.83 27.25
N ARG A 79 4.81 25.95 27.57
CA ARG A 79 4.50 26.77 28.75
C ARG A 79 3.13 27.46 28.65
N SER A 80 2.78 28.01 27.48
CA SER A 80 1.49 28.68 27.29
C SER A 80 0.30 27.73 27.41
N HIS A 81 0.52 26.43 27.20
CA HIS A 81 -0.50 25.39 27.38
C HIS A 81 -0.42 24.69 28.74
N GLY A 82 0.40 25.21 29.67
CA GLY A 82 0.52 24.71 31.04
C GLY A 82 1.00 23.26 31.11
N VAL A 83 1.91 22.85 30.23
CA VAL A 83 2.45 21.48 30.21
C VAL A 83 3.31 21.22 31.44
N ASP A 84 3.02 20.14 32.15
CA ASP A 84 3.77 19.65 33.32
C ASP A 84 4.78 18.56 32.94
N LEU A 85 4.41 17.69 31.98
CA LEU A 85 5.22 16.57 31.48
C LEU A 85 5.30 16.61 29.95
N LEU A 86 6.52 16.52 29.42
CA LEU A 86 6.77 16.46 27.98
C LEU A 86 6.99 15.01 27.53
N VAL A 87 6.26 14.58 26.50
CA VAL A 87 6.35 13.22 25.93
C VAL A 87 6.84 13.28 24.49
N LEU A 88 7.96 12.62 24.21
CA LEU A 88 8.46 12.38 22.86
C LEU A 88 7.87 11.07 22.34
N ALA A 89 6.81 11.18 21.53
CA ALA A 89 6.05 10.06 21.00
C ALA A 89 6.41 9.82 19.53
N GLY A 90 7.63 9.36 19.28
CA GLY A 90 8.18 9.22 17.92
C GLY A 90 8.61 10.56 17.32
N TYR A 91 9.26 11.39 18.12
CA TYR A 91 9.85 12.66 17.70
C TYR A 91 11.29 12.45 17.23
N MET A 92 11.58 12.73 15.95
CA MET A 92 12.83 12.37 15.28
C MET A 92 13.89 13.49 15.29
N LYS A 93 13.82 14.41 16.25
CA LYS A 93 14.74 15.56 16.35
C LYS A 93 15.25 15.68 17.80
N LYS A 94 16.49 16.15 17.94
CA LYS A 94 17.08 16.49 19.24
C LYS A 94 16.34 17.72 19.80
N LEU A 95 16.01 17.69 21.09
CA LEU A 95 15.55 18.87 21.80
C LEU A 95 16.70 19.84 21.99
N GLY A 96 16.41 21.14 21.97
CA GLY A 96 17.41 22.15 22.27
C GLY A 96 17.58 22.37 23.78
N PRO A 97 18.67 23.06 24.17
CA PRO A 97 19.04 23.23 25.57
C PRO A 97 18.00 24.01 26.40
N VAL A 98 17.24 24.93 25.80
CA VAL A 98 16.22 25.71 26.51
C VAL A 98 15.05 24.81 26.92
N THR A 99 14.58 23.95 26.01
CA THR A 99 13.50 23.00 26.33
C THR A 99 13.98 21.98 27.36
N LEU A 100 15.20 21.45 27.21
CA LEU A 100 15.80 20.48 28.13
C LEU A 100 15.89 21.04 29.56
N GLU A 101 16.34 22.28 29.73
CA GLU A 101 16.45 22.92 31.05
C GLU A 101 15.07 23.19 31.67
N ASN A 102 14.11 23.71 30.91
CA ASN A 102 12.77 24.05 31.44
C ASN A 102 11.98 22.81 31.89
N TYR A 103 12.19 21.68 31.21
CA TYR A 103 11.51 20.42 31.48
C TYR A 103 12.43 19.38 32.11
N LYS A 104 13.54 19.78 32.72
CA LYS A 104 14.48 18.87 33.39
C LYS A 104 13.75 17.87 34.30
N ASP A 105 14.12 16.60 34.18
CA ASP A 105 13.52 15.45 34.87
C ASP A 105 12.02 15.20 34.56
N ARG A 106 11.45 15.92 33.58
CA ARG A 106 10.04 15.88 33.18
C ARG A 106 9.85 15.69 31.67
N ILE A 107 10.85 15.10 31.02
CA ILE A 107 10.79 14.71 29.60
C ILE A 107 10.94 13.21 29.52
N VAL A 108 9.97 12.55 28.90
CA VAL A 108 10.00 11.10 28.64
C VAL A 108 9.99 10.82 27.15
N ASN A 109 10.77 9.83 26.72
CA ASN A 109 10.78 9.34 25.35
C ASN A 109 10.32 7.89 25.28
N ILE A 110 9.60 7.56 24.21
CA ILE A 110 9.14 6.19 23.91
C ILE A 110 9.99 5.65 22.76
N HIS A 111 10.89 4.72 23.08
CA HIS A 111 11.76 4.05 22.12
C HIS A 111 11.24 2.65 21.77
N PRO A 112 11.20 2.25 20.47
CA PRO A 112 10.62 0.98 20.05
C PRO A 112 11.57 -0.24 20.13
N ALA A 113 12.54 -0.21 21.04
CA ALA A 113 13.40 -1.35 21.42
C ALA A 113 13.73 -1.34 22.92
N LEU A 114 14.38 -2.40 23.41
CA LEU A 114 14.92 -2.47 24.77
C LEU A 114 16.28 -1.74 24.84
N LEU A 115 16.29 -0.50 25.32
CA LEU A 115 17.52 0.25 25.54
C LEU A 115 18.42 -0.43 26.59
N PRO A 116 19.75 -0.35 26.43
CA PRO A 116 20.49 0.45 25.45
C PRO A 116 20.60 -0.16 24.04
N ALA A 117 20.09 -1.38 23.83
CA ALA A 117 20.16 -2.02 22.52
C ALA A 117 19.28 -1.29 21.49
N PHE A 118 19.81 -1.13 20.28
CA PHE A 118 19.14 -0.46 19.16
C PHE A 118 18.70 0.98 19.46
N GLY A 119 19.40 1.68 20.35
CA GLY A 119 19.24 3.12 20.61
C GLY A 119 20.36 3.95 19.97
N GLY A 120 20.22 5.27 20.05
CA GLY A 120 21.25 6.22 19.66
C GLY A 120 21.03 6.85 18.27
N LYS A 121 22.01 7.63 17.82
CA LYS A 121 21.89 8.40 16.58
C LYS A 121 21.66 7.48 15.38
N GLY A 122 20.57 7.72 14.65
CA GLY A 122 20.20 6.94 13.47
C GLY A 122 19.21 5.79 13.74
N MET A 123 18.99 5.43 15.00
CA MET A 123 18.05 4.41 15.43
C MET A 123 16.68 5.02 15.75
N TYR A 124 15.94 5.40 14.71
CA TYR A 124 14.58 5.95 14.84
C TYR A 124 13.63 5.36 13.79
N GLY A 125 12.32 5.40 14.07
CA GLY A 125 11.30 4.89 13.15
C GLY A 125 11.49 3.41 12.83
N HIS A 126 11.30 3.03 11.55
CA HIS A 126 11.41 1.64 11.09
C HIS A 126 12.82 1.06 11.22
N ARG A 127 13.88 1.89 11.22
CA ARG A 127 15.27 1.44 11.33
C ARG A 127 15.55 0.67 12.62
N VAL A 128 14.85 1.01 13.71
CA VAL A 128 14.97 0.29 14.98
C VAL A 128 14.41 -1.12 14.83
N HIS A 129 13.24 -1.25 14.20
CA HIS A 129 12.60 -2.54 13.97
C HIS A 129 13.42 -3.42 13.01
N GLU A 130 13.94 -2.82 11.93
CA GLU A 130 14.85 -3.49 10.99
C GLU A 130 16.12 -3.97 11.69
N ALA A 131 16.74 -3.14 12.53
CA ALA A 131 17.94 -3.51 13.26
C ALA A 131 17.67 -4.64 14.28
N VAL A 132 16.55 -4.58 15.00
CA VAL A 132 16.09 -5.64 15.90
C VAL A 132 15.91 -6.95 15.14
N VAL A 133 15.19 -6.94 14.01
CA VAL A 133 14.95 -8.14 13.20
C VAL A 133 16.26 -8.68 12.61
N ARG A 134 17.10 -7.81 12.02
CA ARG A 134 18.38 -8.18 11.40
C ARG A 134 19.36 -8.77 12.41
N SER A 135 19.32 -8.33 13.67
CA SER A 135 20.19 -8.85 14.72
C SER A 135 19.87 -10.30 15.12
N GLY A 136 18.68 -10.80 14.77
CA GLY A 136 18.25 -12.15 15.13
C GLY A 136 17.92 -12.34 16.62
N VAL A 137 17.84 -11.27 17.42
CA VAL A 137 17.47 -11.38 18.84
C VAL A 137 16.05 -11.90 18.98
N GLU A 138 15.82 -12.84 19.90
CA GLU A 138 14.48 -13.43 20.12
C GLU A 138 13.54 -12.54 20.94
N VAL A 139 14.08 -11.52 21.61
CA VAL A 139 13.36 -10.63 22.51
C VAL A 139 13.86 -9.21 22.30
N SER A 140 12.90 -8.30 22.12
CA SER A 140 13.07 -6.86 22.11
C SER A 140 11.88 -6.28 22.87
N GLY A 141 11.38 -5.10 22.52
CA GLY A 141 10.31 -4.48 23.28
C GLY A 141 10.18 -3.00 23.03
N ALA A 142 9.59 -2.30 24.00
CA ALA A 142 9.57 -0.85 24.03
C ALA A 142 10.17 -0.37 25.35
N THR A 143 10.86 0.76 25.30
CA THR A 143 11.41 1.45 26.46
C THR A 143 10.76 2.82 26.60
N VAL A 144 10.31 3.13 27.81
CA VAL A 144 10.03 4.51 28.24
C VAL A 144 11.18 4.93 29.14
N HIS A 145 11.84 6.03 28.82
CA HIS A 145 12.99 6.53 29.57
C HIS A 145 12.95 8.05 29.71
N LEU A 146 13.64 8.57 30.72
CA LEU A 146 13.90 10.00 30.87
C LEU A 146 14.87 10.48 29.80
N VAL A 147 14.69 11.70 29.30
CA VAL A 147 15.61 12.33 28.35
C VAL A 147 16.64 13.15 29.12
N ASP A 148 17.92 12.88 28.87
CA ASP A 148 19.09 13.54 29.48
C ASP A 148 19.82 14.50 28.51
N GLY A 149 19.26 14.69 27.32
CA GLY A 149 19.84 15.52 26.27
C GLY A 149 20.68 14.74 25.27
N GLU A 150 20.98 13.46 25.48
CA GLU A 150 21.57 12.59 24.46
C GLU A 150 20.55 11.56 23.95
N TYR A 151 20.83 10.96 22.79
CA TYR A 151 19.90 10.02 22.15
C TYR A 151 19.87 8.70 22.92
N ASP A 152 18.73 8.42 23.54
CA ASP A 152 18.38 7.11 24.11
C ASP A 152 19.31 6.62 25.24
N THR A 153 19.96 7.55 25.97
CA THR A 153 20.89 7.24 27.07
C THR A 153 20.33 7.44 28.46
N GLY A 154 19.25 8.21 28.61
CA GLY A 154 18.75 8.57 29.92
C GLY A 154 18.09 7.41 30.71
N PRO A 155 17.84 7.61 32.02
CA PRO A 155 17.35 6.55 32.90
C PRO A 155 16.05 5.88 32.43
N VAL A 156 16.05 4.55 32.37
CA VAL A 156 14.86 3.75 32.02
C VAL A 156 13.80 3.85 33.12
N ILE A 157 12.58 4.23 32.73
CA ILE A 157 11.39 4.27 33.61
C ILE A 157 10.66 2.93 33.54
N LEU A 158 10.41 2.44 32.32
CA LEU A 158 9.67 1.21 32.09
C LEU A 158 10.16 0.52 30.81
N GLN A 159 10.28 -0.79 30.87
CA GLN A 159 10.48 -1.62 29.69
C GLN A 159 9.40 -2.69 29.61
N ARG A 160 8.88 -2.89 28.41
CA ARG A 160 7.97 -3.98 28.09
C ARG A 160 8.68 -4.89 27.11
N ARG A 161 9.04 -6.10 27.56
CA ARG A 161 9.58 -7.12 26.66
C ARG A 161 8.49 -7.63 25.74
N VAL A 162 8.85 -7.78 24.47
CA VAL A 162 8.05 -8.37 23.42
C VAL A 162 8.93 -9.39 22.73
N ARG A 163 8.42 -10.60 22.54
CA ARG A 163 9.13 -11.61 21.75
C ARG A 163 9.26 -11.05 20.34
N VAL A 164 10.49 -11.01 19.82
CA VAL A 164 10.74 -10.73 18.42
C VAL A 164 10.37 -11.99 17.70
N CYS A 165 9.12 -12.03 17.25
CA CYS A 165 8.70 -13.08 16.35
C CYS A 165 9.42 -12.82 15.03
N ALA A 166 10.19 -13.79 14.53
CA ALA A 166 10.58 -13.85 13.12
C ALA A 166 9.36 -14.00 12.17
N ARG A 167 8.14 -13.85 12.70
CA ARG A 167 6.84 -13.94 12.05
C ARG A 167 5.94 -12.81 12.58
N ARG A 168 5.40 -11.99 11.65
CA ARG A 168 4.24 -11.08 11.79
C ARG A 168 4.43 -9.70 12.45
N PHE A 169 4.33 -8.66 11.62
CA PHE A 169 3.18 -7.74 11.69
C PHE A 169 1.99 -8.44 10.99
N ALA A 170 0.97 -8.91 11.74
CA ALA A 170 -0.40 -9.19 11.27
C ALA A 170 -1.24 -9.86 12.38
N ARG A 171 -2.48 -9.39 12.59
CA ARG A 171 -3.51 -10.01 13.46
C ARG A 171 -4.28 -11.09 12.67
N PHE A 172 -4.57 -12.22 13.34
CA PHE A 172 -5.50 -13.33 13.01
C PHE A 172 -5.06 -14.40 11.95
N PRO A 173 -5.56 -15.67 12.05
CA PRO A 173 -4.83 -16.83 12.61
C PRO A 173 -4.22 -17.79 11.55
N ARG A 174 -2.95 -18.21 11.72
CA ARG A 174 -2.48 -19.58 12.09
C ARG A 174 -2.81 -20.63 11.03
N THR A 175 -1.87 -20.98 10.16
CA THR A 175 -0.84 -21.98 10.49
C THR A 175 0.51 -21.67 9.75
N GLN A 176 1.47 -22.61 9.59
CA GLN A 176 2.92 -22.40 9.79
C GLN A 176 3.83 -22.23 8.53
N GLY A 177 4.50 -21.09 8.30
CA GLY A 177 5.80 -21.02 7.54
C GLY A 177 6.44 -19.62 7.61
N CYS A 178 7.58 -19.37 8.28
CA CYS A 178 8.95 -19.26 7.75
C CYS A 178 9.12 -18.27 6.57
N ALA A 179 9.75 -17.12 6.81
CA ALA A 179 10.45 -16.30 5.82
C ALA A 179 11.42 -15.40 6.63
N SER A 180 12.72 -15.71 6.78
CA SER A 180 13.80 -15.58 5.78
C SER A 180 13.78 -14.21 5.10
N MET A 181 14.96 -13.61 4.86
CA MET A 181 15.09 -12.50 3.91
C MET A 181 14.23 -12.84 2.70
N ALA A 182 13.21 -12.04 2.39
CA ALA A 182 12.24 -12.41 1.37
C ALA A 182 12.99 -12.63 0.06
N MET A 183 13.25 -13.89 -0.25
CA MET A 183 13.87 -14.32 -1.48
C MET A 183 12.96 -13.84 -2.59
N VAL A 184 13.49 -13.07 -3.55
CA VAL A 184 12.70 -12.64 -4.70
C VAL A 184 12.26 -13.89 -5.43
N LEU A 185 10.95 -14.14 -5.45
CA LEU A 185 10.40 -15.30 -6.12
C LEU A 185 10.00 -14.90 -7.53
N THR A 186 10.91 -15.02 -8.48
CA THR A 186 10.64 -14.76 -9.89
C THR A 186 10.10 -15.97 -10.63
N GLU A 187 10.21 -17.18 -10.09
CA GLU A 187 9.69 -18.41 -10.70
C GLU A 187 9.34 -19.42 -9.61
N THR A 188 8.16 -20.03 -9.71
CA THR A 188 7.77 -21.14 -8.84
C THR A 188 8.16 -22.49 -9.43
N ARG A 189 8.52 -23.43 -8.57
CA ARG A 189 8.81 -24.84 -8.90
C ARG A 189 8.06 -25.74 -7.92
N LEU A 190 6.94 -26.28 -8.38
CA LEU A 190 6.09 -27.20 -7.62
C LEU A 190 6.14 -28.57 -8.29
N ASP A 191 7.13 -29.38 -7.94
CA ASP A 191 7.35 -30.68 -8.57
C ASP A 191 6.12 -31.59 -8.41
N GLY A 192 5.71 -32.23 -9.50
CA GLY A 192 4.53 -33.09 -9.54
C GLY A 192 3.19 -32.35 -9.68
N VAL A 193 3.19 -31.01 -9.68
CA VAL A 193 1.98 -30.20 -9.94
C VAL A 193 2.00 -29.71 -11.40
N PRO A 194 1.00 -30.03 -12.23
CA PRO A 194 0.96 -29.59 -13.63
C PRO A 194 0.97 -28.07 -13.75
N LEU A 195 2.01 -27.51 -14.40
CA LEU A 195 2.04 -26.09 -14.74
C LEU A 195 1.03 -25.83 -15.87
N PHE A 196 0.05 -24.96 -15.61
CA PHE A 196 -0.95 -24.57 -16.59
C PHE A 196 -0.42 -23.45 -17.49
N ALA A 197 0.10 -22.38 -16.90
CA ALA A 197 0.64 -21.24 -17.62
C ALA A 197 1.60 -20.41 -16.76
N ARG A 198 2.59 -19.77 -17.39
CA ARG A 198 3.31 -18.64 -16.79
C ARG A 198 3.01 -17.38 -17.57
N GLY A 199 2.30 -16.47 -16.94
CA GLY A 199 2.13 -15.11 -17.45
C GLY A 199 3.30 -14.21 -17.05
N LYS A 200 3.18 -12.93 -17.39
CA LYS A 200 4.18 -11.90 -17.07
C LYS A 200 4.52 -11.86 -15.58
N VAL A 201 3.51 -12.01 -14.71
CA VAL A 201 3.65 -11.84 -13.25
C VAL A 201 3.12 -13.00 -12.42
N ARG A 202 2.42 -13.96 -13.03
CA ARG A 202 1.77 -15.07 -12.33
C ARG A 202 2.16 -16.42 -12.89
N ASP A 203 2.35 -17.38 -12.01
CA ASP A 203 2.46 -18.79 -12.34
C ASP A 203 1.14 -19.47 -11.96
N VAL A 204 0.56 -20.22 -12.87
CA VAL A 204 -0.74 -20.89 -12.68
C VAL A 204 -0.54 -22.38 -12.83
N TYR A 205 -1.05 -23.15 -11.87
CA TYR A 205 -0.99 -24.61 -11.85
C TYR A 205 -2.39 -25.20 -11.94
N ASP A 206 -2.50 -26.30 -12.68
CA ASP A 206 -3.74 -27.05 -12.85
C ASP A 206 -3.86 -28.15 -11.80
N LEU A 207 -4.97 -28.14 -11.06
CA LEU A 207 -5.31 -29.13 -10.04
C LEU A 207 -6.58 -29.93 -10.41
N GLY A 208 -6.97 -29.94 -11.69
CA GLY A 208 -8.18 -30.59 -12.18
C GLY A 208 -9.36 -29.63 -12.25
N ASP A 209 -10.24 -29.63 -11.24
CA ASP A 209 -11.41 -28.75 -11.14
C ASP A 209 -11.07 -27.35 -10.60
N ARG A 210 -9.82 -27.15 -10.19
CA ARG A 210 -9.30 -25.93 -9.54
C ARG A 210 -8.01 -25.47 -10.20
N LEU A 211 -7.67 -24.22 -9.96
CA LEU A 211 -6.36 -23.66 -10.29
C LEU A 211 -5.69 -23.14 -9.03
N LEU A 212 -4.36 -23.26 -8.98
CA LEU A 212 -3.53 -22.52 -8.03
C LEU A 212 -2.91 -21.35 -8.80
N ILE A 213 -3.24 -20.14 -8.40
CA ILE A 213 -2.65 -18.92 -8.95
C ILE A 213 -1.60 -18.42 -7.97
N VAL A 214 -0.36 -18.25 -8.42
CA VAL A 214 0.73 -17.70 -7.61
C VAL A 214 1.20 -16.38 -8.21
N ALA A 215 1.03 -15.28 -7.49
CA ALA A 215 1.60 -13.99 -7.83
C ALA A 215 3.08 -13.98 -7.48
N THR A 216 3.92 -13.86 -8.51
CA THR A 216 5.37 -13.80 -8.36
C THR A 216 5.82 -12.36 -8.13
N ASP A 217 7.10 -12.21 -7.81
CA ASP A 217 7.75 -10.91 -7.66
C ASP A 217 8.18 -10.32 -9.01
N ARG A 218 7.86 -10.98 -10.14
CA ARG A 218 8.14 -10.44 -11.48
C ARG A 218 7.37 -9.14 -11.71
N ILE A 219 8.01 -8.24 -12.46
CA ILE A 219 7.40 -7.01 -12.96
C ILE A 219 7.67 -6.91 -14.46
N SER A 220 6.72 -6.32 -15.19
CA SER A 220 6.81 -6.18 -16.65
C SER A 220 6.53 -4.76 -17.09
N ALA A 221 7.29 -4.25 -18.05
CA ALA A 221 7.08 -2.98 -18.70
C ALA A 221 7.34 -3.14 -20.20
N PHE A 222 6.56 -2.46 -21.04
CA PHE A 222 6.62 -2.59 -22.51
C PHE A 222 6.62 -4.06 -22.97
N ASP A 223 5.73 -4.86 -22.35
CA ASP A 223 5.57 -6.31 -22.59
C ASP A 223 6.79 -7.20 -22.33
N CYS A 224 7.87 -6.63 -21.80
CA CYS A 224 9.06 -7.37 -21.38
C CYS A 224 9.08 -7.53 -19.85
N VAL A 225 9.48 -8.70 -19.38
CA VAL A 225 9.61 -9.01 -17.95
C VAL A 225 11.03 -8.70 -17.49
N ALA A 226 11.17 -7.95 -16.40
CA ALA A 226 12.47 -7.59 -15.83
C ALA A 226 13.16 -8.81 -15.18
N PRO A 227 14.51 -8.89 -15.19
CA PRO A 227 15.24 -10.06 -14.71
C PRO A 227 15.25 -10.22 -13.17
N ASN A 228 15.28 -9.12 -12.40
CA ASN A 228 15.55 -9.15 -10.95
C ASN A 228 14.32 -8.95 -10.04
N GLY A 229 13.13 -8.72 -10.59
CA GLY A 229 11.85 -8.65 -9.84
C GLY A 229 11.76 -7.54 -8.78
N ILE A 230 10.61 -7.46 -8.10
CA ILE A 230 10.33 -6.53 -6.99
C ILE A 230 10.01 -7.37 -5.74
N PRO A 231 10.91 -7.45 -4.74
CA PRO A 231 10.76 -8.34 -3.59
C PRO A 231 9.43 -8.15 -2.84
N GLY A 232 8.64 -9.22 -2.71
CA GLY A 232 7.37 -9.22 -1.98
C GLY A 232 6.19 -8.56 -2.73
N LYS A 233 6.38 -8.12 -3.97
CA LYS A 233 5.30 -7.60 -4.83
C LYS A 233 4.15 -8.60 -4.95
N GLY A 234 4.45 -9.88 -5.17
CA GLY A 234 3.41 -10.89 -5.35
C GLY A 234 2.46 -11.01 -4.16
N ALA A 235 3.01 -10.86 -2.94
CA ALA A 235 2.23 -10.86 -1.71
C ALA A 235 1.32 -9.63 -1.60
N ILE A 236 1.83 -8.43 -1.93
CA ILE A 236 1.03 -7.20 -1.92
C ILE A 236 -0.14 -7.29 -2.90
N LEU A 237 0.11 -7.77 -4.13
CA LEU A 237 -0.94 -7.92 -5.15
C LEU A 237 -2.03 -8.90 -4.72
N THR A 238 -1.63 -10.02 -4.10
CA THR A 238 -2.54 -11.03 -3.57
C THR A 238 -3.37 -10.45 -2.43
N GLU A 239 -2.73 -9.82 -1.45
CA GLU A 239 -3.39 -9.18 -0.30
C GLU A 239 -4.44 -8.15 -0.74
N MET A 240 -4.11 -7.32 -1.73
CA MET A 240 -5.05 -6.34 -2.29
C MET A 240 -6.23 -7.01 -3.00
N SER A 241 -5.98 -8.05 -3.81
CA SER A 241 -7.05 -8.77 -4.50
C SER A 241 -8.01 -9.43 -3.50
N LEU A 242 -7.49 -10.05 -2.44
CA LEU A 242 -8.28 -10.67 -1.38
C LEU A 242 -9.18 -9.64 -0.66
N PHE A 243 -8.62 -8.48 -0.34
CA PHE A 243 -9.40 -7.38 0.23
C PHE A 243 -10.56 -6.98 -0.68
N TRP A 244 -10.31 -6.83 -1.97
CA TRP A 244 -11.34 -6.42 -2.92
C TRP A 244 -12.38 -7.50 -3.19
N PHE A 245 -11.99 -8.77 -3.22
CA PHE A 245 -12.93 -9.89 -3.33
C PHE A 245 -13.93 -9.87 -2.16
N GLU A 246 -13.43 -9.74 -0.93
CA GLU A 246 -14.30 -9.61 0.25
C GLU A 246 -15.18 -8.36 0.18
N LYS A 247 -14.58 -7.22 -0.19
CA LYS A 247 -15.28 -5.93 -0.23
C LYS A 247 -16.42 -5.90 -1.24
N LEU A 248 -16.26 -6.60 -2.38
CA LEU A 248 -17.15 -6.55 -3.53
C LEU A 248 -18.03 -7.81 -3.67
N ALA A 249 -17.90 -8.78 -2.76
CA ALA A 249 -18.67 -10.04 -2.77
C ALA A 249 -20.19 -9.85 -2.79
N HIS A 250 -20.69 -8.68 -2.36
CA HIS A 250 -22.11 -8.34 -2.39
C HIS A 250 -22.62 -7.92 -3.79
N LEU A 251 -21.72 -7.59 -4.73
CA LEU A 251 -22.05 -7.18 -6.10
C LEU A 251 -21.93 -8.34 -7.08
N VAL A 252 -20.91 -9.19 -6.89
CA VAL A 252 -20.56 -10.24 -7.85
C VAL A 252 -19.85 -11.40 -7.15
N ALA A 253 -20.13 -12.63 -7.58
CA ALA A 253 -19.41 -13.80 -7.14
C ALA A 253 -17.99 -13.82 -7.72
N HIS A 254 -17.06 -14.53 -7.08
CA HIS A 254 -15.66 -14.59 -7.50
C HIS A 254 -15.10 -16.01 -7.37
N HIS A 255 -13.99 -16.28 -8.06
CA HIS A 255 -13.41 -17.63 -8.12
C HIS A 255 -12.63 -18.08 -6.86
N LEU A 256 -12.34 -17.20 -5.90
CA LEU A 256 -11.54 -17.53 -4.73
C LEU A 256 -12.18 -18.63 -3.88
N ILE A 257 -11.45 -19.71 -3.63
CA ILE A 257 -11.80 -20.75 -2.64
C ILE A 257 -11.15 -20.42 -1.31
N THR A 258 -9.81 -20.28 -1.32
CA THR A 258 -9.03 -19.92 -0.14
C THR A 258 -7.64 -19.41 -0.54
N ALA A 259 -7.05 -18.56 0.29
CA ALA A 259 -5.66 -18.12 0.17
C ALA A 259 -4.79 -18.64 1.35
N SER A 260 -5.37 -19.48 2.21
CA SER A 260 -4.68 -20.11 3.31
C SER A 260 -4.00 -21.39 2.82
N VAL A 261 -2.67 -21.44 2.86
CA VAL A 261 -1.90 -22.63 2.48
C VAL A 261 -2.29 -23.84 3.34
N ASP A 262 -2.79 -23.62 4.54
CA ASP A 262 -3.26 -24.68 5.45
C ASP A 262 -4.51 -25.41 4.95
N GLU A 263 -5.28 -24.75 4.09
CA GLU A 263 -6.49 -25.28 3.48
C GLU A 263 -6.23 -25.84 2.07
N TYR A 264 -4.99 -25.79 1.59
CA TYR A 264 -4.61 -26.37 0.30
C TYR A 264 -4.48 -27.90 0.39
N PRO A 265 -4.62 -28.62 -0.74
CA PRO A 265 -4.24 -30.02 -0.85
C PRO A 265 -2.86 -30.30 -0.23
N SER A 266 -2.71 -31.45 0.41
CA SER A 266 -1.51 -31.81 1.17
C SER A 266 -0.22 -31.73 0.35
N GLU A 267 -0.26 -32.10 -0.93
CA GLU A 267 0.89 -31.99 -1.83
C GLU A 267 1.40 -30.55 -2.02
N LEU A 268 0.55 -29.54 -1.87
CA LEU A 268 0.93 -28.13 -2.00
C LEU A 268 1.52 -27.54 -0.71
N GLN A 269 1.18 -28.10 0.45
CA GLN A 269 1.64 -27.58 1.74
C GLN A 269 3.17 -27.69 1.89
N ALA A 270 3.79 -28.66 1.21
CA ALA A 270 5.25 -28.82 1.15
C ALA A 270 5.95 -27.62 0.48
N TYR A 271 5.25 -26.91 -0.41
CA TYR A 271 5.77 -25.75 -1.14
C TYR A 271 5.43 -24.42 -0.48
N ARG A 272 5.05 -24.41 0.80
CA ARG A 272 4.60 -23.22 1.52
C ARG A 272 5.48 -21.99 1.34
N GLU A 273 6.81 -22.15 1.35
CA GLU A 273 7.73 -21.02 1.20
C GLU A 273 7.53 -20.25 -0.13
N GLN A 274 7.06 -20.93 -1.18
CA GLN A 274 6.76 -20.33 -2.48
C GLN A 274 5.29 -19.85 -2.60
N LEU A 275 4.41 -20.26 -1.70
CA LEU A 275 2.95 -20.06 -1.81
C LEU A 275 2.39 -19.07 -0.80
N GLU A 276 2.93 -19.05 0.41
CA GLU A 276 2.40 -18.28 1.53
C GLU A 276 2.28 -16.79 1.19
N SER A 277 1.12 -16.21 1.51
CA SER A 277 0.77 -14.79 1.28
C SER A 277 0.69 -14.33 -0.17
N ARG A 278 1.02 -15.18 -1.16
CA ARG A 278 1.12 -14.79 -2.57
C ARG A 278 0.39 -15.72 -3.54
N SER A 279 -0.41 -16.63 -3.01
CA SER A 279 -1.15 -17.59 -3.82
C SER A 279 -2.62 -17.67 -3.41
N MET A 280 -3.43 -18.10 -4.37
CA MET A 280 -4.86 -18.32 -4.21
C MET A 280 -5.23 -19.64 -4.86
N LEU A 281 -5.95 -20.48 -4.13
CA LEU A 281 -6.65 -21.63 -4.69
C LEU A 281 -8.02 -21.14 -5.17
N VAL A 282 -8.32 -21.37 -6.44
CA VAL A 282 -9.49 -20.80 -7.10
C VAL A 282 -10.26 -21.86 -7.88
N MET A 283 -11.56 -21.63 -8.04
CA MET A 283 -12.42 -22.41 -8.93
C MET A 283 -11.99 -22.19 -10.38
N LYS A 284 -11.94 -23.27 -11.17
CA LYS A 284 -11.77 -23.16 -12.62
C LYS A 284 -13.09 -22.71 -13.25
N ALA A 285 -13.02 -21.73 -14.14
CA ALA A 285 -14.16 -21.16 -14.85
C ALA A 285 -13.86 -21.10 -16.35
N ASP A 286 -14.91 -21.12 -17.16
CA ASP A 286 -14.82 -20.91 -18.59
C ASP A 286 -14.59 -19.42 -18.84
N ARG A 287 -13.33 -19.04 -19.08
CA ARG A 287 -12.94 -17.64 -19.22
C ARG A 287 -13.64 -17.00 -20.42
N VAL A 288 -14.14 -15.78 -20.24
CA VAL A 288 -14.51 -14.91 -21.36
C VAL A 288 -13.26 -14.16 -21.81
N ASP A 289 -12.83 -14.36 -23.05
CA ASP A 289 -11.58 -13.80 -23.61
C ASP A 289 -11.69 -12.30 -23.97
N ILE A 290 -12.22 -11.52 -23.03
CA ILE A 290 -12.35 -10.06 -23.10
C ILE A 290 -11.75 -9.44 -21.85
N GLU A 291 -10.85 -8.48 -22.05
CA GLU A 291 -10.38 -7.60 -21.00
C GLU A 291 -11.44 -6.52 -20.75
N CYS A 292 -12.15 -6.63 -19.64
CA CYS A 292 -13.22 -5.70 -19.27
C CYS A 292 -12.66 -4.48 -18.55
N VAL A 293 -12.33 -3.43 -19.28
CA VAL A 293 -11.73 -2.21 -18.72
C VAL A 293 -12.79 -1.14 -18.43
N ALA A 294 -12.77 -0.60 -17.22
CA ALA A 294 -13.51 0.61 -16.84
C ALA A 294 -12.56 1.81 -16.75
N ARG A 295 -12.97 2.96 -17.27
CA ARG A 295 -12.22 4.22 -17.18
C ARG A 295 -13.07 5.31 -16.58
N GLY A 296 -12.60 5.96 -15.53
CA GLY A 296 -13.22 7.18 -14.99
C GLY A 296 -12.40 8.44 -15.24
N TYR A 297 -11.23 8.30 -15.85
CA TYR A 297 -10.33 9.37 -16.25
C TYR A 297 -9.69 9.04 -17.61
N LEU A 298 -9.36 10.06 -18.40
CA LEU A 298 -8.68 9.88 -19.69
C LEU A 298 -7.16 9.87 -19.54
N ALA A 299 -6.56 8.68 -19.58
CA ALA A 299 -5.12 8.51 -19.55
C ALA A 299 -4.67 7.33 -20.42
N GLY A 300 -3.36 7.26 -20.70
CA GLY A 300 -2.77 6.17 -21.47
C GLY A 300 -3.40 6.02 -22.87
N SER A 301 -3.72 4.77 -23.26
CA SER A 301 -4.32 4.50 -24.57
C SER A 301 -5.66 5.21 -24.78
N GLY A 302 -6.47 5.39 -23.72
CA GLY A 302 -7.73 6.13 -23.85
C GLY A 302 -7.53 7.62 -24.15
N TRP A 303 -6.48 8.25 -23.61
CA TRP A 303 -6.13 9.63 -23.97
C TRP A 303 -5.65 9.71 -25.42
N LYS A 304 -4.81 8.77 -25.85
CA LYS A 304 -4.32 8.69 -27.23
C LYS A 304 -5.47 8.57 -28.24
N ASP A 305 -6.36 7.60 -28.05
CA ASP A 305 -7.52 7.37 -28.94
C ASP A 305 -8.43 8.61 -29.02
N TYR A 306 -8.67 9.27 -27.88
CA TYR A 306 -9.46 10.50 -27.82
C TYR A 306 -8.80 11.66 -28.59
N THR A 307 -7.49 11.86 -28.43
CA THR A 307 -6.78 12.93 -29.16
C THR A 307 -6.75 12.71 -30.67
N GLU A 308 -6.80 11.46 -31.12
CA GLU A 308 -6.78 11.10 -32.54
C GLU A 308 -8.19 11.15 -33.17
N THR A 309 -9.24 10.75 -32.43
CA THR A 309 -10.56 10.46 -33.00
C THR A 309 -11.75 11.12 -32.30
N GLY A 310 -11.56 11.72 -31.12
CA GLY A 310 -12.65 12.18 -30.24
C GLY A 310 -13.40 11.05 -29.52
N ALA A 311 -13.00 9.80 -29.71
CA ALA A 311 -13.65 8.62 -29.15
C ALA A 311 -12.68 7.67 -28.47
N VAL A 312 -13.20 6.82 -27.59
CA VAL A 312 -12.45 5.71 -26.99
C VAL A 312 -13.27 4.43 -27.11
N CYS A 313 -12.74 3.43 -27.82
CA CYS A 313 -13.46 2.16 -28.08
C CYS A 313 -14.87 2.38 -28.65
N GLY A 314 -15.02 3.31 -29.60
CA GLY A 314 -16.30 3.67 -30.21
C GLY A 314 -17.20 4.59 -29.37
N VAL A 315 -16.86 4.84 -28.10
CA VAL A 315 -17.59 5.79 -27.24
C VAL A 315 -17.14 7.21 -27.57
N GLN A 316 -18.03 7.98 -28.21
CA GLN A 316 -17.81 9.40 -28.48
C GLN A 316 -17.80 10.19 -27.18
N LEU A 317 -16.78 11.03 -26.99
CA LEU A 317 -16.62 11.86 -25.81
C LEU A 317 -16.79 13.35 -26.17
N PRO A 318 -17.20 14.20 -25.21
CA PRO A 318 -17.28 15.64 -25.45
C PRO A 318 -15.94 16.24 -25.89
N ASP A 319 -16.00 17.31 -26.67
CA ASP A 319 -14.80 18.10 -27.02
C ASP A 319 -14.21 18.80 -25.80
N GLY A 320 -12.91 19.11 -25.88
CA GLY A 320 -12.21 19.94 -24.87
C GLY A 320 -11.84 19.21 -23.58
N LEU A 321 -11.84 17.87 -23.57
CA LEU A 321 -11.31 17.11 -22.44
C LEU A 321 -9.78 17.20 -22.41
N GLU A 322 -9.24 17.27 -21.21
CA GLU A 322 -7.80 17.37 -20.96
C GLU A 322 -7.21 16.01 -20.58
N GLU A 323 -5.89 15.86 -20.72
CA GLU A 323 -5.17 14.68 -20.24
C GLU A 323 -5.43 14.49 -18.74
N SER A 324 -5.68 13.25 -18.33
CA SER A 324 -6.07 12.88 -16.97
C SER A 324 -7.36 13.56 -16.48
N GLY A 325 -8.17 14.12 -17.38
CA GLY A 325 -9.48 14.68 -17.08
C GLY A 325 -10.44 13.62 -16.55
N ARG A 326 -11.21 13.99 -15.51
CA ARG A 326 -12.28 13.14 -14.96
C ARG A 326 -13.43 13.04 -15.96
N LEU A 327 -13.89 11.83 -16.25
CA LEU A 327 -15.11 11.60 -17.02
C LEU A 327 -16.33 11.75 -16.12
N ASP A 328 -17.37 12.43 -16.63
CA ASP A 328 -18.66 12.60 -15.95
C ASP A 328 -19.29 11.25 -15.57
N ARG A 329 -19.20 10.29 -16.48
CA ARG A 329 -19.60 8.91 -16.28
C ARG A 329 -18.45 7.99 -16.68
N PRO A 330 -18.12 6.98 -15.86
CA PRO A 330 -17.17 5.98 -16.29
C PRO A 330 -17.63 5.28 -17.58
N ILE A 331 -16.67 4.97 -18.45
CA ILE A 331 -16.92 4.29 -19.72
C ILE A 331 -16.33 2.89 -19.68
N PHE A 332 -16.96 1.98 -20.43
CA PHE A 332 -16.49 0.62 -20.64
C PHE A 332 -15.72 0.55 -21.95
N THR A 333 -14.48 0.07 -21.90
CA THR A 333 -13.57 0.04 -23.05
C THR A 333 -12.98 -1.36 -23.18
N PRO A 334 -13.71 -2.32 -23.78
CA PRO A 334 -13.25 -3.70 -23.84
C PRO A 334 -12.04 -3.85 -24.75
N ALA A 335 -11.20 -4.84 -24.46
CA ALA A 335 -10.15 -5.27 -25.38
C ALA A 335 -10.18 -6.78 -25.58
N THR A 336 -9.83 -7.26 -26.77
CA THR A 336 -9.66 -8.69 -27.04
C THR A 336 -8.30 -9.15 -26.52
N LYS A 337 -8.25 -10.40 -26.03
CA LYS A 337 -7.00 -11.01 -25.60
C LYS A 337 -6.28 -11.60 -26.82
N ALA A 338 -5.20 -11.00 -27.27
CA ALA A 338 -4.45 -11.52 -28.42
C ALA A 338 -3.67 -12.78 -28.03
N VAL A 339 -3.69 -13.82 -28.87
CA VAL A 339 -2.85 -15.02 -28.69
C VAL A 339 -1.37 -14.69 -28.90
N THR A 340 -1.09 -13.73 -29.77
CA THR A 340 0.25 -13.17 -30.05
C THR A 340 0.11 -11.68 -30.34
N GLY A 341 0.91 -10.82 -29.68
CA GLY A 341 0.85 -9.37 -29.84
C GLY A 341 0.27 -8.66 -28.62
N HIS A 342 -0.20 -7.42 -28.81
CA HIS A 342 -0.85 -6.62 -27.76
C HIS A 342 -2.36 -6.83 -27.80
N ASP A 343 -3.02 -6.67 -26.64
CA ASP A 343 -4.47 -6.65 -26.56
C ASP A 343 -5.04 -5.51 -27.42
N GLU A 344 -6.10 -5.79 -28.17
CA GLU A 344 -6.70 -4.83 -29.11
C GLU A 344 -7.96 -4.22 -28.51
N ASN A 345 -7.96 -2.90 -28.33
CA ASN A 345 -9.15 -2.13 -27.95
C ASN A 345 -10.25 -2.33 -29.01
N ILE A 346 -11.44 -2.75 -28.59
CA ILE A 346 -12.60 -2.96 -29.48
C ILE A 346 -13.81 -2.18 -28.98
N SER A 347 -14.73 -1.84 -29.88
CA SER A 347 -16.02 -1.27 -29.50
C SER A 347 -16.92 -2.29 -28.82
N PHE A 348 -17.92 -1.80 -28.08
CA PHE A 348 -18.95 -2.67 -27.52
C PHE A 348 -19.73 -3.43 -28.61
N GLU A 349 -19.96 -2.82 -29.78
CA GLU A 349 -20.58 -3.53 -30.90
C GLU A 349 -19.69 -4.66 -31.43
N GLN A 350 -18.38 -4.42 -31.54
CA GLN A 350 -17.42 -5.45 -31.92
C GLN A 350 -17.38 -6.59 -30.90
N MET A 351 -17.45 -6.28 -29.60
CA MET A 351 -17.53 -7.29 -28.54
C MET A 351 -18.78 -8.18 -28.69
N CYS A 352 -19.94 -7.61 -29.03
CA CYS A 352 -21.18 -8.35 -29.26
C CYS A 352 -21.14 -9.30 -30.47
N ASN A 353 -20.14 -9.19 -31.35
CA ASN A 353 -19.94 -10.14 -32.45
C ASN A 353 -19.20 -11.42 -32.01
N VAL A 354 -18.50 -11.38 -30.89
CA VAL A 354 -17.67 -12.49 -30.37
C VAL A 354 -18.16 -13.03 -29.02
N VAL A 355 -18.90 -12.22 -28.26
CA VAL A 355 -19.57 -12.59 -27.01
C VAL A 355 -21.07 -12.43 -27.21
N GLU A 356 -21.86 -13.37 -26.68
CA GLU A 356 -23.33 -13.32 -26.72
C GLU A 356 -23.82 -11.95 -26.17
N PRO A 357 -24.74 -11.23 -26.87
CA PRO A 357 -25.11 -9.86 -26.51
C PRO A 357 -25.63 -9.64 -25.09
N GLY A 358 -26.39 -10.60 -24.55
CA GLY A 358 -26.86 -10.59 -23.16
C GLY A 358 -25.69 -10.65 -22.17
N LEU A 359 -24.76 -11.58 -22.39
CA LEU A 359 -23.52 -11.69 -21.62
C LEU A 359 -22.65 -10.43 -21.77
N ALA A 360 -22.46 -9.90 -22.97
CA ALA A 360 -21.68 -8.69 -23.20
C ALA A 360 -22.24 -7.49 -22.41
N SER A 361 -23.56 -7.32 -22.44
CA SER A 361 -24.25 -6.29 -21.66
C SER A 361 -24.05 -6.49 -20.15
N ARG A 362 -24.17 -7.73 -19.67
CA ARG A 362 -23.95 -8.07 -18.26
C ARG A 362 -22.51 -7.77 -17.82
N LEU A 363 -21.51 -8.09 -18.63
CA LEU A 363 -20.10 -7.82 -18.36
C LEU A 363 -19.81 -6.32 -18.30
N ARG A 364 -20.35 -5.54 -19.24
CA ARG A 364 -20.26 -4.06 -19.23
C ARG A 364 -20.84 -3.50 -17.95
N ASP A 365 -22.07 -3.88 -17.62
CA ASP A 365 -22.81 -3.31 -16.49
C ASP A 365 -22.12 -3.65 -15.16
N LEU A 366 -21.72 -4.92 -14.97
CA LEU A 366 -20.95 -5.35 -13.79
C LEU A 366 -19.61 -4.61 -13.69
N THR A 367 -18.88 -4.48 -14.80
CA THR A 367 -17.57 -3.78 -14.82
C THR A 367 -17.71 -2.34 -14.32
N LEU A 368 -18.72 -1.62 -14.80
CA LEU A 368 -18.98 -0.23 -14.40
C LEU A 368 -19.47 -0.13 -12.94
N GLU A 369 -20.31 -1.07 -12.50
CA GLU A 369 -20.82 -1.13 -11.13
C GLU A 369 -19.69 -1.39 -10.12
N ILE A 370 -18.86 -2.41 -10.37
CA ILE A 370 -17.69 -2.76 -9.56
C ILE A 370 -16.71 -1.59 -9.51
N TYR A 371 -16.40 -1.00 -10.66
CA TYR A 371 -15.50 0.15 -10.74
C TYR A 371 -16.04 1.36 -9.96
N ALA A 372 -17.33 1.67 -10.06
CA ALA A 372 -17.95 2.78 -9.33
C ALA A 372 -17.87 2.58 -7.80
N ALA A 373 -18.11 1.36 -7.32
CA ALA A 373 -17.99 1.02 -5.91
C ALA A 373 -16.54 1.14 -5.43
N ALA A 374 -15.58 0.57 -6.16
CA ALA A 374 -14.16 0.62 -5.84
C ALA A 374 -13.62 2.05 -5.84
N ARG A 375 -13.98 2.83 -6.86
CA ARG A 375 -13.63 4.26 -6.99
C ARG A 375 -14.12 5.05 -5.79
N THR A 376 -15.40 4.90 -5.42
CA THR A 376 -15.98 5.63 -4.27
C THR A 376 -15.24 5.31 -2.97
N PHE A 377 -14.92 4.03 -2.75
CA PHE A 377 -14.15 3.62 -1.58
C PHE A 377 -12.73 4.21 -1.58
N ALA A 378 -12.01 4.09 -2.70
CA ALA A 378 -10.64 4.57 -2.81
C ALA A 378 -10.54 6.10 -2.71
N GLU A 379 -11.50 6.85 -3.27
CA GLU A 379 -11.53 8.32 -3.17
C GLU A 379 -11.63 8.80 -1.71
N GLY A 380 -12.36 8.05 -0.87
CA GLY A 380 -12.44 8.25 0.58
C GLY A 380 -11.14 7.94 1.33
N LYS A 381 -10.22 7.21 0.69
CA LYS A 381 -8.86 6.91 1.19
C LYS A 381 -7.78 7.80 0.57
N GLY A 382 -8.17 8.82 -0.20
CA GLY A 382 -7.23 9.72 -0.86
C GLY A 382 -6.57 9.13 -2.11
N ILE A 383 -7.15 8.08 -2.69
CA ILE A 383 -6.66 7.44 -3.92
C ILE A 383 -7.70 7.60 -5.03
N LEU A 384 -7.26 8.01 -6.22
CA LEU A 384 -8.09 7.98 -7.42
C LEU A 384 -7.77 6.71 -8.21
N ILE A 385 -8.79 5.98 -8.64
CA ILE A 385 -8.63 4.86 -9.58
C ILE A 385 -8.93 5.41 -10.97
N ALA A 386 -7.91 5.65 -11.78
CA ALA A 386 -8.09 6.25 -13.10
C ALA A 386 -8.82 5.29 -14.05
N ASP A 387 -8.35 4.05 -14.07
CA ASP A 387 -8.95 2.94 -14.79
C ASP A 387 -8.54 1.61 -14.13
N THR A 388 -9.27 0.55 -14.48
CA THR A 388 -8.98 -0.82 -14.03
C THR A 388 -9.46 -1.83 -15.06
N LYS A 389 -8.76 -2.96 -15.13
CA LYS A 389 -9.15 -4.14 -15.91
C LYS A 389 -9.71 -5.23 -15.00
N PHE A 390 -10.80 -5.85 -15.43
CA PHE A 390 -11.33 -7.09 -14.87
C PHE A 390 -11.30 -8.21 -15.91
N GLU A 391 -11.21 -9.45 -15.43
CA GLU A 391 -11.52 -10.64 -16.22
C GLU A 391 -12.70 -11.37 -15.58
N PHE A 392 -13.53 -11.97 -16.42
CA PHE A 392 -14.70 -12.72 -16.00
C PHE A 392 -14.65 -14.13 -16.57
N GLY A 393 -15.28 -15.05 -15.86
CA GLY A 393 -15.52 -16.41 -16.33
C GLY A 393 -16.96 -16.83 -16.06
N LEU A 394 -17.38 -17.90 -16.73
CA LEU A 394 -18.63 -18.58 -16.48
C LEU A 394 -18.38 -19.82 -15.62
N ARG A 395 -19.20 -19.98 -14.59
CA ARG A 395 -19.24 -21.20 -13.78
C ARG A 395 -20.69 -21.59 -13.59
N ASP A 396 -21.05 -22.77 -14.08
CA ASP A 396 -22.43 -23.28 -14.03
C ASP A 396 -23.45 -22.30 -14.65
N GLY A 397 -23.02 -21.56 -15.69
CA GLY A 397 -23.82 -20.55 -16.38
C GLY A 397 -23.81 -19.14 -15.75
N GLU A 398 -23.22 -18.99 -14.56
CA GLU A 398 -23.16 -17.72 -13.83
C GLU A 398 -21.84 -16.97 -14.06
N VAL A 399 -21.93 -15.64 -14.17
CA VAL A 399 -20.76 -14.77 -14.31
C VAL A 399 -20.06 -14.61 -12.96
N ILE A 400 -18.77 -14.91 -12.92
CA ILE A 400 -17.92 -14.68 -11.76
C ILE A 400 -16.70 -13.84 -12.12
N LEU A 401 -16.22 -13.03 -11.17
CA LEU A 401 -14.90 -12.41 -11.24
C LEU A 401 -13.82 -13.47 -11.12
N ILE A 402 -12.85 -13.40 -12.01
CA ILE A 402 -11.64 -14.22 -11.98
C ILE A 402 -10.41 -13.30 -11.93
N ASP A 403 -9.23 -13.91 -12.02
CA ASP A 403 -7.94 -13.22 -12.08
C ASP A 403 -7.58 -12.45 -10.79
N GLU A 404 -6.66 -11.48 -10.89
CA GLU A 404 -6.45 -10.48 -9.85
C GLU A 404 -7.38 -9.29 -10.07
N ILE A 405 -7.74 -8.57 -9.01
CA ILE A 405 -8.61 -7.40 -9.13
C ILE A 405 -8.08 -6.21 -8.34
N LEU A 406 -8.19 -5.02 -8.94
CA LEU A 406 -7.92 -3.72 -8.31
C LEU A 406 -6.54 -3.67 -7.61
N SER A 407 -5.54 -4.24 -8.28
CA SER A 407 -4.13 -4.22 -7.90
C SER A 407 -3.36 -3.17 -8.74
N PRO A 408 -2.17 -2.69 -8.30
CA PRO A 408 -1.36 -1.77 -9.10
C PRO A 408 -0.90 -2.35 -10.45
N ASP A 409 -1.04 -3.66 -10.66
CA ASP A 409 -0.76 -4.30 -11.95
C ASP A 409 -1.99 -4.29 -12.88
N SER A 410 -3.21 -4.26 -12.32
CA SER A 410 -4.48 -4.23 -13.07
C SER A 410 -5.11 -2.83 -13.20
N SER A 411 -4.62 -1.85 -12.45
CA SER A 411 -5.28 -0.56 -12.25
C SER A 411 -4.28 0.59 -12.14
N ARG A 412 -4.67 1.75 -12.67
CA ARG A 412 -3.92 3.00 -12.49
C ARG A 412 -4.42 3.73 -11.25
N PHE A 413 -3.55 3.89 -10.26
CA PHE A 413 -3.85 4.60 -9.02
C PHE A 413 -3.10 5.93 -8.95
N TRP A 414 -3.80 7.01 -8.58
CA TRP A 414 -3.21 8.33 -8.39
C TRP A 414 -3.45 8.86 -6.98
N ASP A 415 -2.53 9.68 -6.50
CA ASP A 415 -2.71 10.40 -5.24
C ASP A 415 -3.68 11.56 -5.46
N ARG A 416 -4.79 11.57 -4.72
CA ARG A 416 -5.81 12.61 -4.83
C ARG A 416 -5.24 14.00 -4.52
N GLU A 417 -4.25 14.12 -3.64
CA GLU A 417 -3.66 15.42 -3.29
C GLU A 417 -2.74 15.98 -4.37
N LEU A 418 -2.14 15.11 -5.19
CA LEU A 418 -1.20 15.49 -6.26
C LEU A 418 -1.88 15.59 -7.63
N TYR A 419 -3.10 15.07 -7.74
CA TYR A 419 -3.88 15.04 -8.97
C TYR A 419 -4.14 16.45 -9.52
N ALA A 420 -3.84 16.64 -10.81
CA ALA A 420 -4.27 17.81 -11.57
C ALA A 420 -4.50 17.46 -13.05
N PRO A 421 -5.67 17.77 -13.63
CA PRO A 421 -5.92 17.55 -15.06
C PRO A 421 -5.00 18.42 -15.94
N GLY A 422 -4.90 18.06 -17.22
CA GLY A 422 -4.04 18.73 -18.20
C GLY A 422 -2.59 18.28 -18.22
N ARG A 423 -2.25 17.19 -17.51
CA ARG A 423 -0.91 16.61 -17.48
C ARG A 423 -0.95 15.11 -17.18
N SER A 424 0.19 14.44 -17.31
CA SER A 424 0.42 13.11 -16.76
C SER A 424 0.45 13.15 -15.22
N GLN A 425 0.04 12.05 -14.59
CA GLN A 425 -0.02 11.93 -13.13
C GLN A 425 1.10 11.01 -12.62
N ASP A 426 1.57 11.29 -11.40
CA ASP A 426 2.43 10.37 -10.66
C ASP A 426 1.62 9.12 -10.28
N SER A 427 1.76 8.06 -11.08
CA SER A 427 1.04 6.82 -10.84
C SER A 427 1.73 5.97 -9.76
N PHE A 428 0.92 5.31 -8.94
CA PHE A 428 1.41 4.32 -7.97
C PHE A 428 1.68 2.94 -8.61
N ASP A 429 1.52 2.83 -9.92
CA ASP A 429 1.77 1.60 -10.68
C ASP A 429 3.24 1.50 -11.13
N LYS A 430 3.44 0.84 -12.28
CA LYS A 430 4.74 0.57 -12.91
C LYS A 430 5.40 1.80 -13.53
N GLN A 431 4.92 3.02 -13.26
CA GLN A 431 5.44 4.24 -13.90
C GLN A 431 6.94 4.48 -13.63
N PHE A 432 7.44 4.29 -12.40
CA PHE A 432 8.88 4.45 -12.11
C PHE A 432 9.78 3.51 -12.93
N VAL A 433 9.30 2.28 -13.17
CA VAL A 433 10.00 1.32 -14.01
C VAL A 433 9.98 1.77 -15.47
N ARG A 434 8.84 2.27 -15.96
CA ARG A 434 8.72 2.79 -17.34
C ARG A 434 9.61 4.00 -17.55
N ASP A 435 9.54 4.99 -16.67
CA ASP A 435 10.34 6.22 -16.76
C ASP A 435 11.84 5.91 -16.76
N TYR A 436 12.28 5.01 -15.88
CA TYR A 436 13.67 4.56 -15.88
C TYR A 436 14.07 3.89 -17.20
N LEU A 437 13.27 2.93 -17.68
CA LEU A 437 13.56 2.22 -18.92
C LEU A 437 13.56 3.15 -20.15
N GLU A 438 12.76 4.22 -20.14
CA GLU A 438 12.77 5.25 -21.18
C GLU A 438 14.04 6.12 -21.19
N THR A 439 14.82 6.11 -20.10
CA THR A 439 16.15 6.77 -20.08
C THR A 439 17.25 5.94 -20.73
N LEU A 440 17.00 4.66 -21.01
CA LEU A 440 17.97 3.74 -21.58
C LEU A 440 17.89 3.72 -23.10
N ASP A 441 19.03 3.47 -23.74
CA ASP A 441 19.10 3.15 -25.18
C ASP A 441 18.70 1.67 -25.39
N TRP A 442 17.43 1.37 -25.15
CA TRP A 442 16.83 0.05 -25.28
C TRP A 442 15.58 0.13 -26.17
N ASP A 443 15.52 -0.75 -27.17
CA ASP A 443 14.49 -0.75 -28.22
C ASP A 443 13.14 -1.36 -27.77
N LYS A 444 12.98 -1.62 -26.46
CA LYS A 444 11.78 -2.19 -25.84
C LYS A 444 11.52 -3.64 -26.28
N THR A 445 12.56 -4.36 -26.69
CA THR A 445 12.48 -5.79 -27.01
C THR A 445 13.22 -6.67 -26.00
N PRO A 446 12.82 -7.93 -25.78
CA PRO A 446 13.52 -8.80 -24.84
C PRO A 446 15.00 -9.05 -25.24
N PRO A 447 15.92 -9.17 -24.27
CA PRO A 447 15.70 -9.12 -22.83
C PRO A 447 15.54 -7.70 -22.29
N ALA A 448 14.69 -7.53 -21.28
CA ALA A 448 14.59 -6.26 -20.56
C ALA A 448 15.88 -5.98 -19.75
N PRO A 449 16.29 -4.71 -19.64
CA PRO A 449 17.35 -4.30 -18.73
C PRO A 449 17.06 -4.64 -17.27
N GLU A 450 18.12 -4.88 -16.50
CA GLU A 450 18.03 -5.06 -15.06
C GLU A 450 17.65 -3.74 -14.37
N LEU A 451 16.79 -3.82 -13.35
CA LEU A 451 16.33 -2.63 -12.63
C LEU A 451 17.31 -2.29 -11.50
N PRO A 452 17.81 -1.05 -11.39
CA PRO A 452 18.62 -0.63 -10.25
C PRO A 452 17.85 -0.73 -8.94
N ASP A 453 18.55 -1.00 -7.84
CA ASP A 453 17.96 -1.12 -6.50
C ASP A 453 17.06 0.08 -6.13
N GLU A 454 17.47 1.30 -6.49
CA GLU A 454 16.69 2.51 -6.25
C GLU A 454 15.30 2.48 -6.94
N ILE A 455 15.24 1.95 -8.17
CA ILE A 455 13.97 1.82 -8.91
C ILE A 455 13.12 0.69 -8.31
N VAL A 456 13.75 -0.41 -7.89
CA VAL A 456 13.08 -1.50 -7.18
C VAL A 456 12.46 -1.01 -5.87
N GLU A 457 13.21 -0.28 -5.06
CA GLU A 457 12.76 0.29 -3.78
C GLU A 457 11.62 1.29 -3.98
N LYS A 458 11.76 2.25 -4.89
CA LYS A 458 10.71 3.23 -5.20
C LYS A 458 9.42 2.56 -5.67
N THR A 459 9.53 1.54 -6.51
CA THR A 459 8.38 0.77 -7.00
C THR A 459 7.71 0.05 -5.83
N LEU A 460 8.48 -0.64 -5.00
CA LEU A 460 7.95 -1.35 -3.83
C LEU A 460 7.26 -0.42 -2.83
N ASP A 461 7.83 0.76 -2.57
CA ASP A 461 7.26 1.75 -1.67
C ASP A 461 5.89 2.25 -2.17
N LYS A 462 5.71 2.40 -3.48
CA LYS A 462 4.43 2.81 -4.08
C LYS A 462 3.36 1.72 -3.96
N TYR A 463 3.74 0.47 -4.19
CA TYR A 463 2.85 -0.68 -4.00
C TYR A 463 2.41 -0.79 -2.54
N ARG A 464 3.33 -0.58 -1.59
CA ARG A 464 3.04 -0.54 -0.16
C ARG A 464 2.13 0.63 0.21
N ASP A 465 2.39 1.83 -0.30
CA ASP A 465 1.59 3.02 0.00
C ASP A 465 0.13 2.85 -0.44
N VAL A 466 -0.12 2.36 -1.66
CA VAL A 466 -1.50 2.08 -2.12
C VAL A 466 -2.17 1.03 -1.25
N ARG A 467 -1.48 -0.09 -0.98
CA ARG A 467 -2.02 -1.14 -0.12
C ARG A 467 -2.38 -0.58 1.25
N ASP A 468 -1.45 0.10 1.92
CA ASP A 468 -1.61 0.61 3.28
C ASP A 468 -2.78 1.61 3.35
N ARG A 469 -2.88 2.54 2.40
CA ARG A 469 -4.01 3.50 2.36
C ARG A 469 -5.36 2.83 2.14
N LEU A 470 -5.44 1.86 1.22
CA LEU A 470 -6.70 1.17 0.92
C LEU A 470 -7.15 0.26 2.07
N LEU A 471 -6.23 -0.54 2.62
CA LEU A 471 -6.54 -1.56 3.63
C LEU A 471 -6.64 -0.99 5.06
N GLY A 472 -6.02 0.16 5.35
CA GLY A 472 -6.15 0.89 6.62
C GLY A 472 -5.02 0.60 7.60
#